data_AF-A0A2H0H4U2-F1
#
_entry.id   AF-A0A2H0H4U2-F1
#
_cell.length_a   1.000
_cell.length_b   1.000
_cell.length_c   1.000
_cell.angle_alpha   90.00
_cell.angle_beta   90.00
_cell.angle_gamma   90.00
#
_symmetry.space_group_name_H-M   'P 1'
#
loop_
_entity.id
_entity.type
_entity.pdbx_description
1 polymer ?
#
loop_
_entity_poly.entity_id
_entity_poly.type
_entity_poly.pdbx_seq_one_letter_code
_entity_poly.pdbx_strand_id
1 'polypeptide(L)'
;MVLFSSTRNKIILLLLISALVFTAWQSGAERVYAQVLIGTTNFFVGMAKEDTHIELENINENDKTYQYRVFTRIDGRKGNYPQETGGVMQPFVIVLSWQIFLFFVLKRKPALTSLVMNVGIFLLIQVVFLVFLTGYYNSGVQKYLYTMMLDSFYIFALILVIKDQMLYRVFSKKVAAK
;
A
#
# COMPACT_ATOMS: atom_id res chain seq x y z
N MET A 1 -6.30 30.16 1.47
CA MET A 1 -5.61 29.37 2.51
C MET A 1 -6.08 29.65 3.95
N VAL A 2 -7.24 30.27 4.18
CA VAL A 2 -7.75 30.59 5.54
C VAL A 2 -8.71 29.50 6.08
N LEU A 3 -9.36 28.73 5.20
CA LEU A 3 -10.35 27.70 5.57
C LEU A 3 -9.79 26.53 6.40
N PHE A 4 -8.48 26.27 6.33
CA PHE A 4 -7.81 25.14 7.00
C PHE A 4 -6.96 25.57 8.20
N SER A 5 -7.21 26.73 8.80
CA SER A 5 -6.52 27.14 10.03
C SER A 5 -6.98 26.35 11.25
N SER A 6 -8.24 25.91 11.27
CA SER A 6 -8.86 25.17 12.38
C SER A 6 -8.61 23.67 12.28
N THR A 7 -8.19 23.06 13.40
CA THR A 7 -8.03 21.61 13.55
C THR A 7 -9.30 20.86 13.17
N ARG A 8 -10.48 21.39 13.53
CA ARG A 8 -11.77 20.78 13.19
C ARG A 8 -11.94 20.64 11.68
N ASN A 9 -11.66 21.69 10.92
CA ASN A 9 -11.82 21.68 9.46
C ASN A 9 -10.82 20.73 8.80
N LYS A 10 -9.61 20.60 9.35
CA LYS A 10 -8.63 19.60 8.89
C LYS A 10 -9.10 18.17 9.13
N ILE A 11 -9.71 17.89 10.29
CA ILE A 11 -10.26 16.57 10.60
C ILE A 11 -11.42 16.24 9.65
N ILE A 12 -12.36 17.17 9.46
CA ILE A 12 -13.48 16.99 8.52
C ILE A 12 -12.96 16.74 7.11
N LEU A 13 -11.97 17.52 6.66
CA LEU A 13 -11.35 17.33 5.36
C LEU A 13 -10.70 15.94 5.23
N LEU A 14 -9.96 15.49 6.24
CA LEU A 14 -9.34 14.16 6.24
C LEU A 14 -10.40 13.06 6.15
N LEU A 15 -11.50 13.17 6.91
CA LEU A 15 -12.60 12.20 6.84
C LEU A 15 -13.26 12.16 5.46
N LEU A 16 -13.51 13.33 4.86
CA LEU A 16 -14.06 13.42 3.50
C LEU A 16 -13.13 12.80 2.47
N ILE A 17 -11.82 13.08 2.56
CA ILE A 17 -10.82 12.50 1.66
C ILE A 17 -10.79 10.98 1.84
N SER A 18 -10.72 10.48 3.08
CA SER A 18 -10.70 9.04 3.34
C SER A 18 -11.94 8.33 2.80
N ALA A 19 -13.13 8.94 2.96
CA ALA A 19 -14.37 8.39 2.40
C ALA A 19 -14.32 8.35 0.86
N LEU A 20 -13.89 9.43 0.22
CA LEU A 20 -13.77 9.50 -1.25
C LEU A 20 -12.76 8.48 -1.79
N VAL A 21 -11.59 8.38 -1.16
CA VAL A 21 -10.55 7.42 -1.57
C VAL A 21 -11.04 6.00 -1.37
N PHE A 22 -11.71 5.70 -0.24
CA PHE A 22 -12.28 4.39 0.00
C PHE A 22 -13.36 4.03 -1.05
N THR A 23 -14.27 4.94 -1.38
CA THR A 23 -15.26 4.70 -2.43
C THR A 23 -14.59 4.49 -3.79
N ALA A 24 -13.58 5.29 -4.14
CA ALA A 24 -12.81 5.12 -5.38
C ALA A 24 -12.07 3.76 -5.40
N TRP A 25 -11.57 3.33 -4.24
CA TRP A 25 -10.93 2.03 -4.06
C TRP A 25 -11.89 0.89 -4.39
N GLN A 26 -13.06 0.86 -3.73
CA GLN A 26 -14.11 -0.14 -3.96
C GLN A 26 -14.66 -0.08 -5.39
N SER A 27 -14.63 1.09 -6.04
CA SER A 27 -15.10 1.23 -7.42
C SER A 27 -14.14 0.65 -8.48
N GLY A 28 -12.89 0.34 -8.11
CA GLY A 28 -11.95 -0.33 -9.01
C GLY A 28 -10.51 0.18 -8.99
N ALA A 29 -10.19 1.21 -8.21
CA ALA A 29 -8.79 1.66 -8.08
C ALA A 29 -7.89 0.56 -7.47
N GLU A 30 -8.48 -0.35 -6.69
CA GLU A 30 -7.81 -1.56 -6.19
C GLU A 30 -7.15 -2.37 -7.31
N ARG A 31 -7.88 -2.59 -8.41
CA ARG A 31 -7.40 -3.39 -9.56
C ARG A 31 -6.19 -2.73 -10.22
N VAL A 32 -6.24 -1.42 -10.41
CA VAL A 32 -5.14 -0.66 -11.00
C VAL A 32 -3.90 -0.77 -10.12
N TYR A 33 -4.07 -0.62 -8.81
CA TYR A 33 -2.97 -0.76 -7.87
C TYR A 33 -2.39 -2.19 -7.85
N ALA A 34 -3.25 -3.21 -7.86
CA ALA A 34 -2.84 -4.60 -7.93
C ALA A 34 -2.01 -4.89 -9.18
N GLN A 35 -2.40 -4.35 -10.35
CA GLN A 35 -1.62 -4.47 -11.59
C GLN A 35 -0.25 -3.79 -11.49
N VAL A 36 -0.17 -2.61 -10.87
CA VAL A 36 1.11 -1.92 -10.64
C VAL A 36 2.02 -2.75 -9.73
N LEU A 37 1.47 -3.31 -8.65
CA LEU A 37 2.22 -4.17 -7.73
C LEU A 37 2.73 -5.44 -8.41
N ILE A 38 1.88 -6.14 -9.16
CA ILE A 38 2.28 -7.34 -9.92
C ILE A 38 3.35 -6.98 -10.94
N GLY A 39 3.13 -5.93 -11.74
CA GLY A 39 4.09 -5.52 -12.76
C GLY A 39 5.46 -5.21 -12.17
N THR A 40 5.48 -4.46 -11.06
CA THR A 40 6.73 -4.14 -10.35
C THR A 40 7.37 -5.39 -9.74
N THR A 41 6.57 -6.28 -9.15
CA THR A 41 7.10 -7.50 -8.51
C THR A 41 7.65 -8.48 -9.55
N ASN A 42 6.92 -8.72 -10.64
CA ASN A 42 7.35 -9.60 -11.73
C ASN A 42 8.63 -9.09 -12.39
N PHE A 43 8.83 -7.77 -12.48
CA PHE A 43 10.09 -7.21 -12.94
C PHE A 43 11.26 -7.65 -12.05
N PHE A 44 11.13 -7.53 -10.72
CA PHE A 44 12.19 -7.96 -9.79
C PHE A 44 12.35 -9.48 -9.70
N VAL A 45 11.25 -10.23 -9.67
CA VAL A 45 11.27 -11.70 -9.59
C VAL A 45 11.81 -12.30 -10.88
N GLY A 46 11.42 -11.77 -12.04
CA GLY A 46 11.89 -12.24 -13.35
C GLY A 46 13.39 -12.06 -13.56
N MET A 47 14.02 -11.09 -12.90
CA MET A 47 15.48 -10.96 -12.88
C MET A 47 16.18 -12.06 -12.08
N ALA A 48 15.50 -12.68 -11.11
CA ALA A 48 16.08 -13.65 -10.19
C ALA A 48 15.64 -15.10 -10.46
N LYS A 49 14.44 -15.30 -11.04
CA LYS A 49 13.79 -16.61 -11.23
C LYS A 49 12.97 -16.62 -12.53
N GLU A 50 13.45 -17.31 -13.55
CA GLU A 50 12.79 -17.37 -14.88
C GLU A 50 11.42 -18.06 -14.87
N ASP A 51 11.17 -18.98 -13.94
CA ASP A 51 9.92 -19.76 -13.84
C ASP A 51 8.93 -19.21 -12.78
N THR A 52 9.16 -18.01 -12.24
CA THR A 52 8.32 -17.46 -11.15
C THR A 52 7.68 -16.15 -11.55
N HIS A 53 6.35 -16.08 -11.46
CA HIS A 53 5.58 -14.86 -11.72
C HIS A 53 4.26 -14.87 -10.97
N ILE A 54 3.65 -13.70 -10.85
CA ILE A 54 2.35 -13.49 -10.22
C ILE A 54 1.38 -12.97 -11.28
N GLU A 55 0.15 -13.48 -11.26
CA GLU A 55 -0.95 -13.00 -12.10
C GLU A 55 -2.11 -12.52 -11.24
N LEU A 56 -2.95 -11.64 -11.79
CA LEU A 56 -4.21 -11.24 -11.16
C LEU A 56 -5.33 -12.10 -11.76
N GLU A 57 -5.96 -12.93 -10.94
CA GLU A 57 -7.08 -13.77 -11.34
C GLU A 57 -8.39 -13.22 -10.76
N ASN A 58 -9.45 -13.25 -11.56
CA ASN A 58 -10.81 -12.97 -11.09
C ASN A 58 -11.43 -14.27 -10.55
N ILE A 59 -11.78 -14.30 -9.27
CA ILE A 59 -12.34 -15.48 -8.60
C ILE A 59 -13.84 -15.63 -8.94
N ASN A 60 -14.53 -14.52 -9.15
CA ASN A 60 -15.96 -14.50 -9.39
C ASN A 60 -16.32 -13.38 -10.38
N GLU A 61 -16.70 -13.76 -11.60
CA GLU A 61 -17.08 -12.80 -12.66
C GLU A 61 -18.19 -11.84 -12.23
N ASN A 62 -19.07 -12.26 -11.31
CA ASN A 62 -20.19 -11.47 -10.83
C ASN A 62 -19.83 -10.49 -9.70
N ASP A 63 -18.78 -10.76 -8.91
CA ASP A 63 -18.50 -10.04 -7.65
C ASP A 63 -17.20 -9.22 -7.68
N LYS A 64 -16.52 -9.17 -8.83
CA LYS A 64 -15.27 -8.42 -9.06
C LYS A 64 -14.22 -8.67 -7.97
N THR A 65 -14.18 -9.87 -7.40
CA THR A 65 -13.21 -10.27 -6.39
C THR A 65 -11.97 -10.84 -7.07
N TYR A 66 -10.82 -10.24 -6.77
CA TYR A 66 -9.54 -10.62 -7.37
C TYR A 66 -8.65 -11.34 -6.35
N GLN A 67 -7.87 -12.30 -6.83
CA GLN A 67 -6.76 -12.90 -6.09
C GLN A 67 -5.47 -12.81 -6.89
N TYR A 68 -4.36 -12.82 -6.18
CA TYR A 68 -3.07 -13.11 -6.80
C TYR A 68 -2.95 -14.62 -7.00
N ARG A 69 -2.64 -15.05 -8.23
CA ARG A 69 -2.21 -16.42 -8.50
C ARG A 69 -0.70 -16.42 -8.67
N VAL A 70 -0.01 -17.13 -7.78
CA VAL A 70 1.44 -17.20 -7.77
C VAL A 70 1.88 -18.46 -8.50
N PHE A 71 2.66 -18.32 -9.56
CA PHE A 71 3.28 -19.42 -10.28
C PHE A 71 4.74 -19.52 -9.86
N THR A 72 5.14 -20.69 -9.35
CA THR A 72 6.50 -20.92 -8.85
C THR A 72 6.84 -22.40 -8.92
N ARG A 73 8.07 -22.78 -8.55
CA ARG A 73 8.39 -24.20 -8.30
C ARG A 73 8.08 -24.52 -6.84
N ILE A 74 7.36 -25.60 -6.55
CA ILE A 74 7.09 -26.12 -5.21
C ILE A 74 7.74 -27.50 -5.15
N ASP A 75 8.67 -27.70 -4.22
CA ASP A 75 9.44 -28.95 -4.09
C ASP A 75 10.07 -29.42 -5.42
N GLY A 76 10.58 -28.47 -6.21
CA GLY A 76 11.22 -28.73 -7.50
C GLY A 76 10.27 -28.94 -8.69
N ARG A 77 8.95 -28.95 -8.49
CA ARG A 77 7.94 -29.09 -9.56
C ARG A 77 7.22 -27.78 -9.82
N LYS A 78 6.81 -27.50 -11.06
CA LYS A 78 5.97 -26.33 -11.35
C LYS A 78 4.63 -26.46 -10.62
N GLY A 79 4.22 -25.41 -9.93
CA GLY A 79 2.97 -25.36 -9.17
C GLY A 79 2.44 -23.93 -9.08
N ASN A 80 1.23 -23.79 -8.58
CA ASN A 80 0.63 -22.49 -8.31
C ASN A 80 -0.26 -22.53 -7.07
N TYR A 81 -0.52 -21.36 -6.51
CA TYR A 81 -1.45 -21.20 -5.40
C TYR A 81 -2.10 -19.82 -5.39
N PRO A 82 -3.32 -19.71 -4.87
CA PRO A 82 -4.02 -18.44 -4.71
C PRO A 82 -3.55 -17.69 -3.46
N GLN A 83 -3.63 -16.36 -3.52
CA GLN A 83 -3.44 -15.46 -2.39
C GLN A 83 -4.42 -14.29 -2.47
N GLU A 84 -5.22 -14.09 -1.42
CA GLU A 84 -6.16 -12.97 -1.33
C GLU A 84 -5.44 -11.62 -1.33
N THR A 85 -5.97 -10.65 -2.08
CA THR A 85 -5.34 -9.33 -2.26
C THR A 85 -5.87 -8.26 -1.30
N GLY A 86 -7.15 -8.35 -0.92
CA GLY A 86 -7.88 -7.24 -0.29
C GLY A 86 -7.27 -6.74 1.02
N GLY A 87 -7.01 -7.63 1.98
CA GLY A 87 -6.49 -7.24 3.29
C GLY A 87 -5.09 -6.61 3.25
N VAL A 88 -4.26 -7.01 2.28
CA VAL A 88 -2.88 -6.55 2.14
C VAL A 88 -2.79 -5.16 1.49
N MET A 89 -3.72 -4.85 0.60
CA MET A 89 -3.70 -3.58 -0.15
C MET A 89 -4.48 -2.47 0.52
N GLN A 90 -5.48 -2.78 1.35
CA GLN A 90 -6.27 -1.78 2.09
C GLN A 90 -5.44 -0.74 2.85
N PRO A 91 -4.30 -1.07 3.50
CA PRO A 91 -3.50 -0.05 4.17
C PRO A 91 -2.93 1.01 3.23
N PHE A 92 -2.85 0.76 1.92
CA PHE A 92 -2.51 1.78 0.94
C PHE A 92 -3.57 2.89 0.87
N VAL A 93 -4.85 2.58 1.09
CA VAL A 93 -5.94 3.58 1.16
C VAL A 93 -5.64 4.59 2.27
N ILE A 94 -5.11 4.15 3.41
CA ILE A 94 -4.71 5.02 4.51
C ILE A 94 -3.58 5.95 4.06
N VAL A 95 -2.53 5.40 3.46
CA VAL A 95 -1.38 6.17 2.97
C VAL A 95 -1.81 7.19 1.90
N LEU A 96 -2.63 6.78 0.94
CA LEU A 96 -3.10 7.62 -0.16
C LEU A 96 -4.00 8.75 0.35
N SER A 97 -4.94 8.44 1.25
CA SER A 97 -5.81 9.44 1.89
C SER A 97 -4.99 10.48 2.64
N TRP A 98 -3.97 10.03 3.38
CA TRP A 98 -3.05 10.92 4.07
C TRP A 98 -2.28 11.82 3.10
N GLN A 99 -1.73 11.27 2.00
CA GLN A 99 -1.00 12.08 1.02
C GLN A 99 -1.89 13.13 0.37
N ILE A 100 -3.10 12.77 -0.06
CA ILE A 100 -4.06 13.73 -0.64
C ILE A 100 -4.37 14.84 0.38
N PHE A 101 -4.61 14.49 1.64
CA PHE A 101 -4.80 15.46 2.71
C PHE A 101 -3.61 16.41 2.87
N LEU A 102 -2.37 15.92 2.81
CA LEU A 102 -1.18 16.78 2.89
C LEU A 102 -1.08 17.79 1.75
N PHE A 103 -1.55 17.46 0.54
CA PHE A 103 -1.58 18.43 -0.58
C PHE A 103 -2.50 19.63 -0.31
N PHE A 104 -3.56 19.45 0.48
CA PHE A 104 -4.46 20.55 0.85
C PHE A 104 -3.94 21.40 2.01
N VAL A 105 -3.14 20.81 2.90
CA VAL A 105 -2.71 21.50 4.13
C VAL A 105 -1.27 22.04 4.03
N LEU A 106 -0.40 21.40 3.26
CA LEU A 106 1.00 21.81 3.08
C LEU A 106 1.22 22.55 1.76
N LYS A 107 2.40 23.18 1.62
CA LYS A 107 2.86 23.71 0.33
C LYS A 107 3.18 22.53 -0.62
N ARG A 108 3.11 22.78 -1.94
CA ARG A 108 3.30 21.74 -2.97
C ARG A 108 4.61 20.96 -2.84
N LYS A 109 5.74 21.64 -2.56
CA LYS A 109 7.06 21.00 -2.45
C LYS A 109 7.15 19.96 -1.31
N PRO A 110 6.85 20.30 -0.04
CA PRO A 110 6.87 19.31 1.04
C PRO A 110 5.81 18.21 0.84
N ALA A 111 4.62 18.54 0.31
CA ALA A 111 3.60 17.54 0.00
C ALA A 111 4.09 16.51 -1.04
N LEU A 112 4.72 16.97 -2.13
CA LEU A 112 5.26 16.08 -3.16
C LEU A 112 6.42 15.22 -2.64
N THR A 113 7.30 15.82 -1.84
CA THR A 113 8.42 15.09 -1.22
C THR A 113 7.91 13.99 -0.30
N SER A 114 6.88 14.29 0.51
CA SER A 114 6.23 13.29 1.37
C SER A 114 5.56 12.18 0.57
N LEU A 115 4.87 12.54 -0.52
CA LEU A 115 4.20 11.57 -1.38
C LEU A 115 5.19 10.58 -1.96
N VAL A 116 6.26 11.07 -2.61
CA VAL A 116 7.26 10.20 -3.24
C VAL A 116 7.91 9.27 -2.21
N MET A 117 8.28 9.82 -1.05
CA MET A 117 8.90 9.03 0.01
C MET A 117 7.93 7.98 0.58
N ASN A 118 6.71 8.35 0.94
CA ASN A 118 5.79 7.42 1.61
C ASN A 118 5.20 6.38 0.66
N VAL A 119 4.76 6.81 -0.52
CA VAL A 119 4.25 5.89 -1.54
C VAL A 119 5.38 4.98 -2.01
N GLY A 120 6.58 5.52 -2.24
CA GLY A 120 7.75 4.73 -2.63
C GLY A 120 8.15 3.68 -1.59
N ILE A 121 8.26 4.08 -0.31
CA ILE A 121 8.58 3.15 0.79
C ILE A 121 7.48 2.08 0.92
N PHE A 122 6.21 2.49 0.91
CA PHE A 122 5.11 1.55 1.08
C PHE A 122 5.01 0.54 -0.07
N LEU A 123 5.19 1.01 -1.31
CA LEU A 123 5.25 0.17 -2.50
C LEU A 123 6.43 -0.80 -2.43
N LEU A 124 7.62 -0.33 -2.02
CA LEU A 124 8.80 -1.18 -1.84
C LEU A 124 8.52 -2.30 -0.82
N ILE A 125 7.91 -1.98 0.32
CA ILE A 125 7.55 -2.97 1.35
C ILE A 125 6.57 -4.01 0.78
N GLN A 126 5.57 -3.59 0.00
CA GLN A 126 4.62 -4.51 -0.62
C GLN A 126 5.25 -5.37 -1.72
N VAL A 127 6.18 -4.82 -2.50
CA VAL A 127 6.95 -5.61 -3.48
C VAL A 127 7.79 -6.66 -2.77
N VAL A 128 8.51 -6.29 -1.70
CA VAL A 128 9.29 -7.25 -0.89
C VAL A 128 8.40 -8.35 -0.31
N PHE A 129 7.21 -7.99 0.18
CA PHE A 129 6.23 -8.96 0.64
C PHE A 129 5.81 -9.94 -0.46
N LEU A 130 5.47 -9.45 -1.66
CA LEU A 130 5.11 -10.32 -2.78
C LEU A 130 6.29 -11.18 -3.25
N VAL A 131 7.53 -10.69 -3.16
CA VAL A 131 8.73 -11.51 -3.40
C VAL A 131 8.81 -12.66 -2.39
N PHE A 132 8.61 -12.40 -1.09
CA PHE A 132 8.58 -13.47 -0.09
C PHE A 132 7.42 -14.44 -0.29
N LEU A 133 6.26 -13.93 -0.71
CA LEU A 133 5.12 -14.76 -1.07
C LEU A 133 5.54 -15.79 -2.12
N THR A 134 6.37 -15.46 -3.11
CA THR A 134 6.78 -16.41 -4.18
C THR A 134 7.60 -17.63 -3.73
N GLY A 135 8.18 -17.60 -2.53
CA GLY A 135 8.90 -18.75 -1.97
C GLY A 135 8.33 -19.23 -0.63
N TYR A 136 7.06 -18.88 -0.36
CA TYR A 136 6.32 -19.33 0.81
C TYR A 136 6.38 -20.85 1.04
N TYR A 137 6.27 -21.65 -0.03
CA TYR A 137 6.33 -23.12 0.07
C TYR A 137 7.74 -23.70 -0.05
N ASN A 138 8.76 -22.89 -0.36
CA ASN A 138 10.11 -23.39 -0.62
C ASN A 138 11.12 -23.08 0.50
N SER A 139 10.82 -22.11 1.37
CA SER A 139 11.75 -21.68 2.41
C SER A 139 11.01 -21.31 3.69
N GLY A 140 11.38 -21.96 4.80
CA GLY A 140 10.85 -21.65 6.13
C GLY A 140 11.11 -20.20 6.56
N VAL A 141 12.25 -19.61 6.17
CA VAL A 141 12.58 -18.21 6.45
C VAL A 141 11.65 -17.27 5.68
N GLN A 142 11.42 -17.53 4.39
CA GLN A 142 10.52 -16.70 3.59
C GLN A 142 9.08 -16.82 4.06
N LYS A 143 8.64 -18.02 4.43
CA LYS A 143 7.34 -18.25 5.07
C LYS A 143 7.18 -17.45 6.36
N TYR A 144 8.17 -17.50 7.25
CA TYR A 144 8.15 -16.75 8.50
C TYR A 144 8.06 -15.24 8.28
N LEU A 145 8.91 -14.68 7.41
CA LEU A 145 8.90 -13.26 7.08
C LEU A 145 7.59 -12.83 6.42
N TYR A 146 7.07 -13.65 5.51
CA TYR A 146 5.77 -13.41 4.88
C TYR A 146 4.64 -13.32 5.91
N THR A 147 4.52 -14.29 6.80
CA THR A 147 3.48 -14.31 7.84
C THR A 147 3.61 -13.10 8.77
N MET A 148 4.83 -12.75 9.18
CA MET A 148 5.07 -11.57 10.02
C MET A 148 4.64 -10.26 9.33
N MET A 149 4.94 -10.14 8.03
CA MET A 149 4.60 -8.94 7.25
C MET A 149 3.10 -8.81 6.97
N LEU A 150 2.40 -9.93 6.78
CA LEU A 150 0.97 -9.96 6.45
C LEU A 150 0.13 -9.16 7.45
N ASP A 151 0.40 -9.32 8.75
CA ASP A 151 -0.32 -8.61 9.81
C ASP A 151 0.20 -7.18 10.07
N SER A 152 1.35 -6.83 9.50
CA SER A 152 2.08 -5.59 9.83
C SER A 152 1.78 -4.42 8.90
N PHE A 153 1.07 -4.61 7.78
CA PHE A 153 0.86 -3.54 6.79
C PHE A 153 0.12 -2.32 7.33
N TYR A 154 -0.87 -2.52 8.19
CA TYR A 154 -1.56 -1.43 8.87
C TYR A 154 -0.60 -0.63 9.76
N ILE A 155 0.31 -1.32 10.46
CA ILE A 155 1.33 -0.69 11.31
C ILE A 155 2.28 0.15 10.45
N PHE A 156 2.75 -0.37 9.32
CA PHE A 156 3.60 0.39 8.40
C PHE A 156 2.90 1.66 7.86
N ALA A 157 1.63 1.56 7.46
CA ALA A 157 0.86 2.72 7.03
C ALA A 157 0.75 3.77 8.14
N LEU A 158 0.44 3.35 9.37
CA LEU A 158 0.36 4.25 10.54
C LEU A 158 1.69 4.91 10.87
N ILE A 159 2.82 4.19 10.80
CA ILE A 159 4.16 4.75 11.02
C ILE A 159 4.43 5.89 10.03
N LEU A 160 4.10 5.72 8.74
CA LEU A 160 4.28 6.76 7.73
C LEU A 160 3.44 8.01 8.02
N VAL A 161 2.19 7.82 8.46
CA VAL A 161 1.29 8.91 8.86
C VAL A 161 1.82 9.65 10.10
N ILE A 162 2.20 8.91 11.15
CA ILE A 162 2.73 9.47 12.40
C ILE A 162 4.01 10.26 12.14
N LYS A 163 4.93 9.69 11.35
CA LYS A 163 6.18 10.35 10.95
C LYS A 163 5.91 11.71 10.28
N ASP A 164 5.00 11.76 9.31
CA ASP A 164 4.63 13.02 8.64
C ASP A 164 3.95 14.01 9.60
N GLN A 165 3.10 13.51 10.50
CA GLN A 165 2.47 14.34 11.52
C GLN A 165 3.51 14.93 12.49
N MET A 166 4.57 14.20 12.84
CA MET A 166 5.67 14.72 13.65
C MET A 166 6.50 15.77 12.90
N LEU A 167 6.78 15.52 11.61
CA LEU A 167 7.62 16.39 10.78
C LEU A 167 6.92 17.72 10.43
N TYR A 168 5.66 17.66 10.02
CA TYR A 168 4.92 18.82 9.53
C TYR A 168 3.93 19.41 10.53
N ARG A 169 3.68 18.71 11.65
CA ARG A 169 2.82 19.17 12.76
C ARG A 169 1.43 19.63 12.29
N VAL A 170 0.82 18.87 11.38
CA VAL A 170 -0.36 19.28 10.62
C VAL A 170 -1.56 19.59 11.51
N PHE A 171 -1.72 18.87 12.63
CA PHE A 171 -2.76 19.12 13.64
C PHE A 171 -2.33 19.93 14.86
N SER A 172 -1.09 20.44 14.91
CA SER A 172 -0.63 21.24 16.05
C SER A 172 -1.29 22.64 16.02
N LYS A 173 -1.90 23.05 17.14
CA LYS A 173 -2.20 24.47 17.38
C LYS A 173 -0.85 25.16 17.52
N LYS A 174 -0.45 25.96 16.53
CA LYS A 174 0.78 26.79 16.50
C LYS A 174 1.54 26.77 17.84
N VAL A 175 2.61 25.98 17.94
CA VAL A 175 3.66 26.39 18.88
C VAL A 175 4.21 27.68 18.26
N ALA A 176 4.03 28.78 18.99
CA ALA A 176 4.51 30.08 18.59
C ALA A 176 5.96 29.97 18.11
N ALA A 177 6.26 30.69 17.04
CA ALA A 177 7.62 30.85 16.55
C ALA A 177 8.57 31.19 17.70
N LYS A 178 9.68 30.49 17.77
CA LYS A 178 10.95 31.09 18.16
C LYS A 178 11.85 31.00 16.93
#